data_AF-A0A318RPL0-F1
#
_entry.id   AF-A0A318RPL0-F1
#
_cell.length_a   1.000
_cell.length_b   1.000
_cell.length_c   1.000
_cell.angle_alpha   90.00
_cell.angle_beta   90.00
_cell.angle_gamma   90.00
#
_symmetry.space_group_name_H-M   'P 1'
#
loop_
_entity.id
_entity.type
_entity.pdbx_description
1 polymer ?
#
loop_
_entity_poly.entity_id
_entity_poly.type
_entity_poly.pdbx_seq_one_letter_code
_entity_poly.pdbx_strand_id
1 'polypeptide(L)'
;MTDLQNNQREQHSRRREPITITINDVEFETADDDQDAASLVRLAGRDPREFDLFIVDEHGIETHVQDVQIVNLRDGGRFRTRRKVRFTIDGERHTSWDDDQTAAALLRLAGVDPTKYDLARVNAAGNPETFSGDQVVTIHDGDEFVTAKQAGPVA
;
A
#
# COMPACT_ATOMS: atom_id res chain seq x y z
N MET A 1 47.89 -26.14 -38.59
CA MET A 1 47.91 -24.80 -37.99
C MET A 1 46.52 -24.22 -38.07
N THR A 2 46.04 -23.72 -36.93
CA THR A 2 44.76 -23.03 -36.67
C THR A 2 43.57 -23.94 -36.33
N ASP A 3 43.69 -24.55 -35.15
CA ASP A 3 42.59 -25.19 -34.42
C ASP A 3 41.57 -24.16 -33.93
N LEU A 4 40.33 -24.44 -34.32
CA LEU A 4 38.99 -24.27 -33.72
C LEU A 4 38.81 -23.92 -32.21
N GLN A 5 39.77 -23.32 -31.51
CA GLN A 5 39.68 -23.07 -30.07
C GLN A 5 39.07 -21.72 -29.65
N ASN A 6 38.42 -20.98 -30.56
CA ASN A 6 37.87 -19.65 -30.21
C ASN A 6 36.36 -19.63 -29.94
N ASN A 7 35.67 -20.77 -29.93
CA ASN A 7 34.20 -20.81 -29.81
C ASN A 7 33.66 -21.21 -28.42
N GLN A 8 34.52 -21.29 -27.40
CA GLN A 8 34.11 -21.63 -26.03
C GLN A 8 34.29 -20.51 -25.00
N ARG A 9 34.65 -19.29 -25.44
CA ARG A 9 34.81 -18.14 -24.53
C ARG A 9 33.63 -17.16 -24.50
N GLU A 10 32.57 -17.42 -25.27
CA GLU A 10 31.37 -16.56 -25.32
C GLU A 10 30.08 -17.24 -24.83
N GLN A 11 30.16 -18.41 -24.20
CA GLN A 11 28.99 -19.11 -23.62
C GLN A 11 28.99 -19.15 -22.08
N HIS A 12 29.69 -18.20 -21.45
CA HIS A 12 29.68 -18.01 -20.01
C HIS A 12 29.13 -16.61 -19.64
N SER A 13 28.09 -16.15 -20.35
CA SER A 13 27.09 -15.30 -19.70
C SER A 13 26.48 -16.17 -18.62
N ARG A 14 27.01 -16.04 -17.40
CA ARG A 14 26.57 -16.73 -16.18
C ARG A 14 25.05 -16.73 -16.19
N ARG A 15 24.43 -17.89 -16.45
CA ARG A 15 23.00 -18.08 -16.20
C ARG A 15 22.86 -17.85 -14.70
N ARG A 16 22.50 -16.61 -14.30
CA ARG A 16 22.10 -16.34 -12.92
C ARG A 16 20.96 -17.32 -12.65
N GLU A 17 21.06 -18.05 -11.55
CA GLU A 17 19.95 -18.85 -11.10
C GLU A 17 18.74 -17.91 -10.97
N PRO A 18 17.54 -18.34 -11.41
CA PRO A 18 16.34 -17.54 -11.20
C PRO A 18 16.19 -17.21 -9.72
N ILE A 19 15.80 -15.97 -9.44
CA ILE A 19 15.45 -15.51 -8.11
C ILE A 19 13.97 -15.81 -7.92
N THR A 20 13.64 -16.57 -6.88
CA THR A 20 12.25 -16.79 -6.49
C THR A 20 11.84 -15.74 -5.47
N ILE A 21 10.73 -15.06 -5.75
CA ILE A 21 10.11 -14.10 -4.83
C ILE A 21 8.64 -14.46 -4.60
N THR A 22 8.07 -13.95 -3.52
CA THR A 22 6.65 -14.09 -3.23
C THR A 22 6.00 -12.72 -3.20
N ILE A 23 4.93 -12.51 -3.98
CA ILE A 23 4.08 -11.31 -3.90
C ILE A 23 2.66 -11.76 -3.60
N ASN A 24 2.09 -11.27 -2.49
CA ASN A 24 0.75 -11.67 -2.03
C ASN A 24 0.58 -13.20 -1.87
N ASP A 25 1.57 -13.87 -1.29
CA ASP A 25 1.63 -15.34 -1.14
C ASP A 25 1.70 -16.14 -2.46
N VAL A 26 1.90 -15.47 -3.60
CA VAL A 26 2.11 -16.11 -4.90
C VAL A 26 3.58 -16.05 -5.28
N GLU A 27 4.16 -17.18 -5.67
CA GLU A 27 5.55 -17.27 -6.13
C GLU A 27 5.72 -16.78 -7.57
N PHE A 28 6.81 -16.07 -7.81
CA PHE A 28 7.27 -15.61 -9.11
C PHE A 28 8.76 -15.88 -9.25
N GLU A 29 9.20 -16.21 -10.47
CA GLU A 29 10.61 -16.32 -10.81
C GLU A 29 11.03 -15.14 -11.69
N THR A 30 12.19 -14.57 -11.40
CA THR A 30 12.81 -13.51 -12.22
C THR A 30 14.30 -13.74 -12.36
N ALA A 31 14.86 -13.36 -13.51
CA ALA A 31 16.31 -13.37 -13.72
C ALA A 31 16.97 -12.02 -13.32
N ASP A 32 16.15 -11.00 -13.07
CA ASP A 32 16.60 -9.66 -12.70
C ASP A 32 16.76 -9.55 -11.19
N ASP A 33 17.90 -9.02 -10.74
CA ASP A 33 18.20 -8.86 -9.31
C ASP A 33 17.78 -7.50 -8.75
N ASP A 34 17.27 -6.60 -9.59
CA ASP A 34 16.57 -5.40 -9.16
C ASP A 34 15.36 -5.10 -10.05
N GLN A 35 14.33 -4.49 -9.47
CA GLN A 35 13.15 -3.99 -10.19
C GLN A 35 12.59 -2.76 -9.48
N ASP A 36 11.99 -1.82 -10.22
CA ASP A 36 11.20 -0.77 -9.60
C ASP A 36 9.93 -1.35 -8.95
N ALA A 37 9.47 -0.73 -7.86
CA ALA A 37 8.31 -1.21 -7.13
C ALA A 37 7.05 -1.31 -8.01
N ALA A 38 6.82 -0.36 -8.91
CA ALA A 38 5.67 -0.39 -9.81
C ALA A 38 5.69 -1.60 -10.77
N SER A 39 6.87 -2.05 -11.21
CA SER A 39 7.01 -3.28 -12.00
C SER A 39 6.63 -4.53 -11.22
N LEU A 40 6.98 -4.63 -9.94
CA LEU A 40 6.55 -5.73 -9.06
C LEU A 40 5.04 -5.71 -8.79
N VAL A 41 4.45 -4.52 -8.64
CA VAL A 41 2.98 -4.37 -8.55
C VAL A 41 2.30 -4.86 -9.83
N ARG A 42 2.84 -4.53 -11.01
CA ARG A 42 2.33 -5.04 -12.29
C ARG A 42 2.50 -6.55 -12.43
N LEU A 43 3.62 -7.10 -11.95
CA LEU A 43 3.88 -8.54 -11.93
C LEU A 43 2.81 -9.29 -11.13
N ALA A 44 2.35 -8.72 -10.01
CA ALA A 44 1.24 -9.23 -9.22
C ALA A 44 -0.16 -9.00 -9.84
N GLY A 45 -0.24 -8.47 -11.08
CA GLY A 45 -1.49 -8.18 -11.76
C GLY A 45 -2.28 -7.05 -11.09
N ARG A 46 -1.61 -6.02 -10.59
CA ARG A 46 -2.21 -4.83 -9.97
C ARG A 46 -1.81 -3.54 -10.70
N ASP A 47 -2.60 -2.48 -10.52
CA ASP A 47 -2.29 -1.16 -11.06
C ASP A 47 -1.48 -0.35 -10.03
N PRO A 48 -0.23 0.07 -10.33
CA PRO A 48 0.58 0.88 -9.42
C PRO A 48 -0.01 2.26 -9.11
N ARG A 49 -1.02 2.73 -9.86
CA ARG A 49 -1.78 3.93 -9.49
C ARG A 49 -2.65 3.70 -8.25
N GLU A 50 -3.16 2.47 -8.10
CA GLU A 50 -4.10 2.07 -7.06
C GLU A 50 -3.42 1.28 -5.93
N PHE A 51 -2.26 0.67 -6.19
CA PHE A 51 -1.56 -0.20 -5.25
C PHE A 51 -0.12 0.23 -5.06
N ASP A 52 0.36 0.17 -3.82
CA ASP A 52 1.78 0.29 -3.48
C ASP A 52 2.37 -1.06 -3.09
N LEU A 53 3.70 -1.15 -3.17
CA LEU A 53 4.46 -2.31 -2.76
C LEU A 53 4.97 -2.15 -1.31
N PHE A 54 4.99 -3.27 -0.59
CA PHE A 54 5.56 -3.40 0.73
C PHE A 54 6.55 -4.56 0.73
N ILE A 55 7.72 -4.35 1.34
CA ILE A 55 8.64 -5.44 1.69
C ILE A 55 8.15 -6.07 2.98
N VAL A 56 8.09 -7.39 3.02
CA VAL A 56 7.71 -8.15 4.21
C VAL A 56 8.97 -8.77 4.80
N ASP A 57 9.36 -8.33 6.00
CA ASP A 57 10.48 -8.96 6.69
C ASP A 57 10.13 -10.37 7.18
N GLU A 58 11.13 -11.19 7.49
CA GLU A 58 11.25 -11.66 8.87
C GLU A 58 9.98 -12.15 9.59
N HIS A 59 9.48 -11.20 10.37
CA HIS A 59 8.42 -11.27 11.35
C HIS A 59 7.06 -10.89 10.77
N GLY A 60 6.98 -10.64 9.46
CA GLY A 60 5.77 -10.24 8.77
C GLY A 60 5.53 -8.72 8.78
N ILE A 61 6.52 -7.93 9.19
CA ILE A 61 6.39 -6.47 9.20
C ILE A 61 6.47 -5.94 7.77
N GLU A 62 5.44 -5.20 7.38
CA GLU A 62 5.32 -4.58 6.06
C GLU A 62 5.96 -3.18 6.08
N THR A 63 6.96 -2.97 5.23
CA THR A 63 7.59 -1.65 5.02
C THR A 63 7.27 -1.14 3.63
N HIS A 64 6.61 0.01 3.55
CA HIS A 64 6.24 0.65 2.29
C HIS A 64 7.46 0.99 1.43
N VAL A 65 7.34 0.76 0.13
CA VAL A 65 8.31 1.10 -0.90
C VAL A 65 7.66 2.07 -1.89
N GLN A 66 8.30 3.21 -2.14
CA GLN A 66 7.78 4.19 -3.09
C GLN A 66 7.82 3.66 -4.53
N ASP A 67 6.86 4.05 -5.37
CA ASP A 67 6.69 3.55 -6.75
C ASP A 67 7.99 3.50 -7.59
N VAL A 68 8.81 4.56 -7.52
CA VAL A 68 10.03 4.71 -8.32
C VAL A 68 11.28 4.13 -7.65
N GLN A 69 11.13 3.60 -6.43
CA GLN A 69 12.24 3.05 -5.68
C GLN A 69 12.64 1.70 -6.28
N ILE A 70 13.93 1.55 -6.56
CA ILE A 70 14.52 0.29 -6.98
C ILE A 70 14.59 -0.65 -5.77
N VAL A 71 14.04 -1.84 -5.96
CA VAL A 71 14.04 -2.93 -4.99
C VAL A 71 15.08 -3.95 -5.44
N ASN A 72 16.06 -4.21 -4.58
CA ASN A 72 17.00 -5.31 -4.79
C ASN A 72 16.30 -6.62 -4.42
N LEU A 73 16.13 -7.48 -5.40
CA LEU A 73 15.50 -8.79 -5.25
C LEU A 73 16.50 -9.80 -4.71
N ARG A 74 16.02 -10.68 -3.83
CA ARG A 74 16.78 -11.79 -3.27
C ARG A 74 15.91 -13.01 -3.27
N ASP A 75 16.54 -14.17 -3.33
CA ASP A 75 15.84 -15.43 -3.28
C ASP A 75 15.06 -15.56 -1.95
N GLY A 76 13.81 -15.99 -2.04
CA GLY A 76 12.86 -15.99 -0.93
C GLY A 76 12.35 -14.60 -0.51
N GLY A 77 12.61 -13.55 -1.29
CA GLY A 77 12.13 -12.20 -1.02
C GLY A 77 10.60 -12.13 -0.96
N ARG A 78 10.05 -11.50 0.08
CA ARG A 78 8.60 -11.45 0.31
C ARG A 78 8.07 -10.02 0.18
N PHE A 79 6.96 -9.90 -0.53
CA PHE A 79 6.32 -8.63 -0.83
C PHE A 79 4.80 -8.71 -0.69
N ARG A 80 4.20 -7.56 -0.41
CA ARG A 80 2.75 -7.36 -0.38
C ARG A 80 2.38 -6.17 -1.23
N THR A 81 1.24 -6.25 -1.91
CA THR A 81 0.64 -5.08 -2.54
C THR A 81 -0.54 -4.64 -1.69
N ARG A 82 -0.59 -3.36 -1.31
CA ARG A 82 -1.74 -2.79 -0.58
C ARG A 82 -2.44 -1.76 -1.45
N ARG A 83 -3.78 -1.79 -1.46
CA ARG A 83 -4.57 -0.78 -2.17
C ARG A 83 -4.55 0.52 -1.39
N LYS A 84 -4.35 1.65 -2.08
CA LYS A 84 -4.55 2.99 -1.54
C LYS A 84 -6.05 3.28 -1.49
N VAL A 85 -6.59 3.56 -0.31
CA VAL A 85 -7.93 4.16 -0.15
C VAL A 85 -7.80 5.67 -0.10
N ARG A 86 -8.51 6.37 -0.98
CA ARG A 86 -8.52 7.84 -1.05
C ARG A 86 -9.85 8.34 -0.52
N PHE A 87 -9.81 9.33 0.36
CA PHE A 87 -11.01 9.88 0.97
C PHE A 87 -10.79 11.35 1.30
N THR A 88 -11.85 12.04 1.72
CA THR A 88 -11.73 13.41 2.21
C THR A 88 -12.23 13.58 3.63
N ILE A 89 -11.62 14.48 4.39
CA ILE A 89 -12.14 14.98 5.67
C ILE A 89 -12.20 16.50 5.56
N ASP A 90 -13.39 17.08 5.75
CA ASP A 90 -13.64 18.52 5.58
C ASP A 90 -13.16 19.07 4.21
N GLY A 91 -13.23 18.23 3.17
CA GLY A 91 -12.77 18.54 1.81
C GLY A 91 -11.27 18.42 1.58
N GLU A 92 -10.47 18.14 2.61
CA GLU A 92 -9.03 17.84 2.48
C GLU A 92 -8.81 16.39 2.05
N ARG A 93 -7.91 16.15 1.10
CA ARG A 93 -7.63 14.81 0.56
C ARG A 93 -6.65 14.05 1.44
N HIS A 94 -7.04 12.84 1.81
CA HIS A 94 -6.21 11.89 2.55
C HIS A 94 -6.10 10.56 1.81
N THR A 95 -5.08 9.79 2.18
CA THR A 95 -4.81 8.45 1.64
C THR A 95 -4.38 7.53 2.77
N SER A 96 -4.81 6.28 2.72
CA SER A 96 -4.40 5.23 3.65
C SER A 96 -4.24 3.90 2.91
N TRP A 97 -3.50 2.97 3.50
CA TRP A 97 -3.48 1.54 3.10
C TRP A 97 -4.31 0.65 4.03
N ASP A 98 -4.74 1.23 5.15
CA ASP A 98 -5.64 0.65 6.14
C ASP A 98 -7.05 1.18 5.86
N ASP A 99 -7.96 0.27 5.53
CA ASP A 99 -9.37 0.54 5.22
C ASP A 99 -10.29 0.45 6.45
N ASP A 100 -9.79 0.11 7.63
CA ASP A 100 -10.58 0.08 8.87
C ASP A 100 -9.89 0.82 10.02
N GLN A 101 -10.28 2.07 10.21
CA GLN A 101 -9.66 2.93 11.23
C GLN A 101 -10.71 3.47 12.20
N THR A 102 -10.30 3.66 13.46
CA THR A 102 -11.17 4.36 14.43
C THR A 102 -11.45 5.79 13.97
N ALA A 103 -12.65 6.30 14.25
CA ALA A 103 -12.99 7.69 13.98
C ALA A 103 -11.98 8.66 14.63
N ALA A 104 -11.48 8.34 15.82
CA ALA A 104 -10.43 9.13 16.47
C ALA A 104 -9.10 9.14 15.72
N ALA A 105 -8.71 8.05 15.05
CA ALA A 105 -7.52 8.03 14.20
C ALA A 105 -7.69 8.94 12.98
N LEU A 106 -8.86 8.89 12.34
CA LEU A 106 -9.19 9.74 11.19
C LEU A 106 -9.26 11.22 11.57
N LEU A 107 -9.85 11.56 12.72
CA LEU A 107 -9.86 12.93 13.24
C LEU A 107 -8.43 13.43 13.51
N ARG A 108 -7.58 12.61 14.15
CA ARG A 108 -6.17 12.97 14.36
C ARG A 108 -5.39 13.14 13.06
N LEU A 109 -5.69 12.33 12.03
CA LEU A 109 -5.11 12.46 10.70
C LEU A 109 -5.42 13.83 10.07
N ALA A 110 -6.63 14.34 10.31
CA ALA A 110 -7.06 15.69 9.91
C ALA A 110 -6.62 16.81 10.90
N GLY A 111 -5.84 16.49 11.94
CA GLY A 111 -5.41 17.45 12.96
C GLY A 111 -6.53 17.90 13.93
N VAL A 112 -7.60 17.12 14.04
CA VAL A 112 -8.81 17.42 14.83
C VAL A 112 -8.81 16.62 16.13
N ASP A 113 -9.24 17.26 17.22
CA ASP A 113 -9.31 16.66 18.55
C ASP A 113 -10.55 15.73 18.68
N PRO A 114 -10.36 14.40 18.81
CA PRO A 114 -11.46 13.45 18.88
C PRO A 114 -12.24 13.48 20.19
N THR A 115 -11.82 14.28 21.18
CA THR A 115 -12.59 14.50 22.41
C THR A 115 -13.61 15.63 22.28
N LYS A 116 -13.60 16.35 21.17
CA LYS A 116 -14.49 17.51 20.91
C LYS A 116 -15.32 17.36 19.64
N TYR A 117 -14.92 16.45 18.77
CA TYR A 117 -15.52 16.25 17.47
C TYR A 117 -15.76 14.76 17.24
N ASP A 118 -16.87 14.47 16.58
CA ASP A 118 -17.16 13.18 15.97
C ASP A 118 -16.85 13.27 14.46
N LEU A 119 -16.73 12.11 13.83
CA LEU A 119 -16.58 11.99 12.39
C LEU A 119 -17.96 11.70 11.78
N ALA A 120 -18.36 12.39 10.72
CA ALA A 120 -19.59 12.08 10.00
C ALA A 120 -19.29 11.79 8.53
N ARG A 121 -19.74 10.64 8.03
CA ARG A 121 -19.70 10.32 6.60
C ARG A 121 -20.84 11.05 5.89
N VAL A 122 -20.50 11.79 4.85
CA VAL A 122 -21.46 12.40 3.93
C VAL A 122 -22.02 11.29 3.05
N ASN A 123 -23.34 11.16 3.02
CA ASN A 123 -24.02 10.27 2.07
C ASN A 123 -24.95 11.07 1.15
N ALA A 124 -25.11 10.58 -0.07
CA ALA A 124 -25.99 11.21 -1.06
C ALA A 124 -27.48 11.21 -0.63
N ALA A 125 -27.85 10.38 0.35
CA ALA A 125 -29.20 10.23 0.86
C ALA A 125 -29.58 11.24 1.95
N GLY A 126 -28.66 12.12 2.38
CA GLY A 126 -28.95 13.26 3.25
C GLY A 126 -29.05 12.95 4.75
N ASN A 127 -28.68 11.74 5.19
CA ASN A 127 -28.63 11.36 6.61
C ASN A 127 -27.20 10.96 6.98
N PRO A 128 -26.32 11.90 7.37
CA PRO A 128 -24.92 11.61 7.65
C PRO A 128 -24.78 10.50 8.71
N GLU A 129 -23.95 9.51 8.41
CA GLU A 129 -23.61 8.46 9.38
C GLU A 129 -22.52 9.01 10.30
N THR A 130 -22.80 9.09 11.61
CA THR A 130 -21.87 9.68 12.59
C THR A 130 -21.18 8.60 13.42
N PHE A 131 -19.88 8.78 13.63
CA PHE A 131 -18.98 7.88 14.33
C PHE A 131 -18.27 8.65 15.46
N SER A 132 -18.50 8.19 16.68
CA SER A 132 -17.75 8.60 17.88
C SER A 132 -16.36 7.96 17.90
N GLY A 133 -15.45 8.55 18.67
CA GLY A 133 -13.99 8.33 18.53
C GLY A 133 -13.50 6.87 18.56
N ASP A 134 -14.14 5.96 19.30
CA ASP A 134 -13.76 4.55 19.40
C ASP A 134 -14.39 3.65 18.32
N GLN A 135 -15.38 4.16 17.59
CA GLN A 135 -16.03 3.40 16.53
C GLN A 135 -15.09 3.19 15.34
N VAL A 136 -14.97 1.95 14.91
CA VAL A 136 -14.24 1.57 13.70
C VAL A 136 -15.06 1.98 12.48
N VAL A 137 -14.41 2.65 11.54
CA VAL A 137 -14.96 3.14 10.29
C VAL A 137 -14.28 2.39 9.16
N THR A 138 -15.04 1.62 8.38
CA THR A 138 -14.55 1.03 7.13
C THR A 138 -14.57 2.09 6.03
N ILE A 139 -13.42 2.50 5.53
CA ILE A 139 -13.20 3.57 4.56
C ILE A 139 -13.24 2.99 3.14
N HIS A 140 -14.03 3.60 2.27
CA HIS A 140 -14.03 3.27 0.85
C HIS A 140 -13.38 4.37 0.03
N ASP A 141 -12.88 4.00 -1.16
CA ASP A 141 -12.34 4.97 -2.10
C ASP A 141 -13.43 5.95 -2.54
N GLY A 142 -13.15 7.24 -2.42
CA GLY A 142 -14.09 8.33 -2.66
C GLY A 142 -14.98 8.70 -1.48
N ASP A 143 -14.83 8.06 -0.31
CA ASP A 143 -15.59 8.46 0.88
C ASP A 143 -15.32 9.94 1.23
N GLU A 144 -16.38 10.63 1.62
CA GLU A 144 -16.35 12.00 2.09
C GLU A 144 -16.78 12.04 3.56
N PHE A 145 -15.94 12.63 4.41
CA PHE A 145 -16.21 12.83 5.81
C PHE A 145 -16.16 14.31 6.17
N VAL A 146 -16.87 14.66 7.22
CA VAL A 146 -16.84 15.99 7.85
C VAL A 146 -16.70 15.86 9.35
N THR A 147 -16.12 16.87 9.98
CA THR A 147 -16.04 16.95 11.43
C THR A 147 -17.34 17.51 12.00
N ALA A 148 -17.90 16.83 12.99
CA ALA A 148 -19.12 17.25 13.67
C ALA A 148 -18.78 17.59 15.12
N LYS A 149 -18.98 18.85 15.53
CA LYS A 149 -18.74 19.24 16.93
C LYS A 149 -19.70 18.49 17.84
N GLN A 150 -19.16 17.84 18.87
CA GLN A 150 -19.98 17.17 19.88
C GLN A 150 -20.88 18.20 20.57
N ALA A 151 -22.19 17.91 20.64
CA ALA A 151 -23.10 18.73 21.42
C ALA A 151 -22.71 18.56 22.90
N GLY A 152 -22.19 19.63 23.52
CA GLY A 152 -21.96 19.63 24.96
C GLY A 152 -23.28 19.42 25.71
N PRO A 153 -23.26 18.88 26.94
CA PRO A 153 -24.46 18.85 27.76
C PRO A 153 -24.97 20.28 27.93
N VAL A 154 -26.19 20.53 27.45
CA VAL A 154 -26.92 21.75 27.80
C VAL A 154 -27.14 21.71 29.32
N ALA A 155 -26.51 22.65 30.03
CA ALA A 155 -26.66 22.84 31.46
C ALA A 155 -28.00 23.51 31.79
#